data_AF-A0A7Y2NR32-F1
#
_entry.id   AF-A0A7Y2NR32-F1
#
_cell.length_a   1.000
_cell.length_b   1.000
_cell.length_c   1.000
_cell.angle_alpha   90.00
_cell.angle_beta   90.00
_cell.angle_gamma   90.00
#
_symmetry.space_group_name_H-M   'P 1'
#
loop_
_entity.id
_entity.type
_entity.pdbx_description
1 polymer ?
#
loop_
_entity_poly.entity_id
_entity_poly.type
_entity_poly.pdbx_seq_one_letter_code
_entity_poly.pdbx_strand_id
1 'polypeptide(L)'
;MKKHVVVLTGAGISAESGIKTFRDADGLWEGHDVMQVASPEGFRTNPELVLDFYNQRRRQLKQVKPNKAHYDLAELEKHFDVSIVTQNIDNLHEQAGSTNVVHLHGELFKVRSTANPADITVWTEDLKLGDTCKLGHQLRPHIVWFGEDVPMI
;
A
#
# COMPACT_ATOMS: atom_id res chain seq x y z
N MET A 1 32.53 -1.44 8.63
CA MET A 1 31.16 -1.02 8.29
C MET A 1 30.68 -1.82 7.12
N LYS A 2 29.41 -2.26 7.12
CA LYS A 2 28.77 -2.80 5.92
C LYS A 2 28.62 -1.66 4.90
N LYS A 3 28.55 -1.99 3.61
CA LYS A 3 28.18 -1.00 2.59
C LYS A 3 26.67 -0.80 2.64
N HIS A 4 26.22 0.42 2.36
CA HIS A 4 24.80 0.75 2.30
C HIS A 4 24.26 0.54 0.88
N VAL A 5 23.16 -0.20 0.76
CA VAL A 5 22.46 -0.50 -0.50
C VAL A 5 21.02 -0.01 -0.38
N VAL A 6 20.59 0.80 -1.34
CA VAL A 6 19.20 1.27 -1.42
C VAL A 6 18.53 0.57 -2.59
N VAL A 7 17.36 -0.02 -2.35
CA VAL A 7 16.57 -0.75 -3.35
C VAL A 7 15.23 -0.05 -3.53
N LEU A 8 14.91 0.37 -4.75
CA LEU A 8 13.58 0.84 -5.11
C LEU A 8 12.77 -0.33 -5.68
N THR A 9 11.61 -0.62 -5.09
CA THR A 9 10.71 -1.67 -5.56
C THR A 9 9.35 -1.12 -5.97
N GLY A 10 8.66 -1.88 -6.84
CA GLY A 10 7.31 -1.59 -7.30
C GLY A 10 6.55 -2.88 -7.55
N ALA A 11 5.32 -2.79 -8.07
CA ALA A 11 4.36 -3.90 -8.03
C ALA A 11 4.86 -5.21 -8.66
N GLY A 12 5.79 -5.12 -9.61
CA GLY A 12 6.43 -6.28 -10.24
C GLY A 12 7.08 -7.26 -9.26
N ILE A 13 7.63 -6.78 -8.14
CA ILE A 13 8.23 -7.69 -7.13
C ILE A 13 7.19 -8.58 -6.46
N SER A 14 5.93 -8.10 -6.34
CA SER A 14 4.82 -8.83 -5.72
C SER A 14 4.02 -9.69 -6.69
N ALA A 15 4.35 -9.66 -7.99
CA ALA A 15 3.60 -10.39 -9.02
C ALA A 15 3.60 -11.91 -8.77
N GLU A 16 4.77 -12.49 -8.47
CA GLU A 16 4.92 -13.92 -8.18
C GLU A 16 4.27 -14.35 -6.84
N SER A 17 3.87 -13.38 -6.01
CA SER A 17 3.07 -13.63 -4.80
C SER A 17 1.57 -13.68 -5.09
N GLY A 18 1.13 -13.48 -6.34
CA GLY A 18 -0.28 -13.47 -6.72
C GLY A 18 -0.96 -12.11 -6.59
N ILE A 19 -0.21 -11.03 -6.39
CA ILE A 19 -0.72 -9.66 -6.45
C ILE A 19 -0.65 -9.18 -7.89
N LYS A 20 -1.76 -8.72 -8.46
CA LYS A 20 -1.73 -8.19 -9.83
C LYS A 20 -0.98 -6.86 -9.86
N THR A 21 -0.09 -6.74 -10.83
CA THR A 21 0.64 -5.49 -11.07
C THR A 21 -0.27 -4.44 -11.67
N PHE A 22 -0.02 -3.18 -11.33
CA PHE A 22 -0.53 -2.06 -12.12
C PHE A 22 0.19 -2.01 -13.48
N ARG A 23 -0.54 -2.08 -14.60
CA ARG A 23 0.01 -1.82 -15.94
C ARG A 23 -0.99 -1.06 -16.81
N ASP A 24 -0.55 0.11 -17.25
CA ASP A 24 -1.25 1.13 -18.06
C ASP A 24 -1.49 0.74 -19.54
N ALA A 25 -1.79 -0.51 -19.86
CA ALA A 25 -2.23 -0.80 -21.24
C ALA A 25 -3.61 -0.18 -21.51
N ASP A 26 -4.51 -0.25 -20.51
CA ASP A 26 -5.92 0.16 -20.64
C ASP A 26 -6.37 1.15 -19.55
N GLY A 27 -5.45 1.64 -18.69
CA GLY A 27 -5.77 2.54 -17.56
C GLY A 27 -6.57 1.88 -16.43
N LEU A 28 -6.68 0.54 -16.43
CA LEU A 28 -7.47 -0.23 -15.48
C LEU A 28 -6.61 -0.84 -14.37
N TRP A 29 -7.09 -0.77 -13.13
CA TRP A 29 -6.55 -1.51 -12.00
C TRP A 29 -7.59 -2.49 -11.43
N GLU A 30 -7.34 -3.80 -11.57
CA GLU A 30 -8.33 -4.86 -11.30
C GLU A 30 -9.69 -4.64 -12.01
N GLY A 31 -9.66 -4.12 -13.24
CA GLY A 31 -10.86 -3.88 -14.04
C GLY A 31 -11.60 -2.57 -13.75
N HIS A 32 -11.07 -1.71 -12.87
CA HIS A 32 -11.62 -0.38 -12.62
C HIS A 32 -10.75 0.71 -13.25
N ASP A 33 -11.37 1.78 -13.76
CA ASP A 33 -10.66 3.02 -14.07
C ASP A 33 -9.94 3.52 -12.81
N VAL A 34 -8.62 3.69 -12.90
CA VAL A 34 -7.77 4.07 -11.78
C VAL A 34 -8.23 5.37 -11.11
N MET A 35 -8.75 6.33 -11.89
CA MET A 35 -9.21 7.60 -11.34
C MET A 35 -10.51 7.46 -10.55
N GLN A 36 -11.30 6.41 -10.76
CA GLN A 36 -12.51 6.16 -9.95
C GLN A 36 -12.18 5.60 -8.56
N VAL A 37 -11.08 4.86 -8.46
CA VAL A 37 -10.76 4.03 -7.28
C VAL A 37 -9.53 4.50 -6.50
N ALA A 38 -8.68 5.32 -7.11
CA ALA A 38 -7.41 5.77 -6.54
C ALA A 38 -7.17 7.28 -6.78
N SER A 39 -8.22 8.10 -6.67
CA SER A 39 -8.13 9.57 -6.65
C SER A 39 -9.00 10.17 -5.55
N PRO A 40 -8.67 11.38 -5.04
CA PRO A 40 -9.55 12.14 -4.14
C PRO A 40 -10.94 12.38 -4.73
N GLU A 41 -11.02 12.66 -6.03
CA GLU A 41 -12.26 12.88 -6.76
C GLU A 41 -13.12 11.61 -6.81
N GLY A 42 -12.49 10.46 -7.04
CA GLY A 42 -13.13 9.15 -7.04
C GLY A 42 -13.75 8.83 -5.68
N PHE A 43 -13.01 9.07 -4.60
CA PHE A 43 -13.53 8.89 -3.24
C PHE A 43 -14.66 9.85 -2.89
N ARG A 44 -14.57 11.12 -3.31
CA ARG A 44 -15.66 12.10 -3.11
C ARG A 44 -16.92 11.72 -3.90
N THR A 45 -16.75 11.11 -5.08
CA THR A 45 -17.85 10.77 -5.98
C THR A 45 -18.55 9.47 -5.55
N ASN A 46 -17.79 8.43 -5.23
CA ASN A 46 -18.31 7.14 -4.80
C ASN A 46 -17.40 6.49 -3.76
N PRO A 47 -17.51 6.90 -2.47
CA PRO A 47 -16.63 6.37 -1.44
C PRO A 47 -16.86 4.88 -1.19
N GLU A 48 -18.07 4.36 -1.34
CA GLU A 48 -18.35 2.92 -1.18
C GLU A 48 -17.56 2.08 -2.17
N LEU A 49 -17.51 2.49 -3.44
CA LEU A 49 -16.72 1.84 -4.48
C LEU A 49 -15.23 1.81 -4.11
N VAL A 50 -14.67 2.95 -3.70
CA VAL A 50 -13.26 3.04 -3.30
C VAL A 50 -12.99 2.16 -2.08
N LEU A 51 -13.86 2.20 -1.08
CA LEU A 51 -13.71 1.41 0.13
C LEU A 51 -13.75 -0.09 -0.18
N ASP A 52 -14.73 -0.57 -0.95
CA ASP A 52 -14.80 -1.97 -1.34
C ASP A 52 -13.60 -2.39 -2.19
N PHE A 53 -13.17 -1.53 -3.12
CA PHE A 53 -11.98 -1.75 -3.92
C PHE A 53 -10.76 -2.05 -3.05
N TYR A 54 -10.47 -1.23 -2.04
CA TYR A 54 -9.36 -1.47 -1.11
C TYR A 54 -9.62 -2.62 -0.13
N ASN A 55 -10.87 -2.88 0.25
CA ASN A 55 -11.24 -4.05 1.06
C ASN A 55 -10.94 -5.37 0.34
N GLN A 56 -11.24 -5.46 -0.96
CA GLN A 56 -10.86 -6.61 -1.78
C GLN A 56 -9.35 -6.85 -1.74
N ARG A 57 -8.52 -5.80 -1.86
CA ARG A 57 -7.06 -5.94 -1.74
C ARG A 57 -6.64 -6.35 -0.33
N ARG A 58 -7.24 -5.79 0.74
CA ARG A 58 -6.92 -6.20 2.13
C ARG A 58 -7.20 -7.69 2.33
N ARG A 59 -8.35 -8.15 1.86
CA ARG A 59 -8.74 -9.57 1.92
C ARG A 59 -7.77 -10.45 1.13
N GLN A 60 -7.37 -10.04 -0.07
CA GLN A 60 -6.36 -10.74 -0.87
C GLN A 60 -4.98 -10.76 -0.20
N LEU A 61 -4.54 -9.63 0.39
CA LEU A 61 -3.23 -9.53 1.04
C LEU A 61 -3.08 -10.53 2.19
N LYS A 62 -4.18 -10.84 2.90
CA LYS A 62 -4.20 -11.88 3.95
C LYS A 62 -3.98 -13.31 3.42
N GLN A 63 -4.14 -13.53 2.12
CA GLN A 63 -4.06 -14.87 1.49
C GLN A 63 -2.76 -15.13 0.75
N VAL A 64 -1.97 -14.09 0.47
CA VAL A 64 -0.69 -14.18 -0.24
C VAL A 64 0.48 -14.24 0.73
N LYS A 65 1.64 -14.68 0.24
CA LYS A 65 2.89 -14.76 1.02
C LYS A 65 4.04 -14.12 0.25
N PRO A 66 5.13 -13.71 0.93
CA PRO A 66 6.32 -13.24 0.24
C PRO A 66 6.86 -14.31 -0.70
N ASN A 67 7.35 -13.88 -1.86
CA ASN A 67 8.04 -14.75 -2.81
C ASN A 67 9.56 -14.66 -2.62
N LYS A 68 10.29 -15.39 -3.47
CA LYS A 68 11.75 -15.47 -3.43
C LYS A 68 12.44 -14.10 -3.45
N ALA A 69 11.96 -13.14 -4.25
CA ALA A 69 12.59 -11.83 -4.35
C ALA A 69 12.54 -11.06 -3.02
N HIS A 70 11.45 -11.16 -2.27
CA HIS A 70 11.33 -10.53 -0.94
C HIS A 70 12.30 -11.16 0.06
N TYR A 71 12.35 -12.50 0.09
CA TYR A 71 13.27 -13.21 0.98
C TYR A 71 14.73 -12.95 0.63
N ASP A 72 15.06 -12.82 -0.65
CA ASP A 72 16.43 -12.51 -1.09
C ASP A 72 16.85 -11.09 -0.64
N LEU A 73 15.93 -10.11 -0.63
CA LEU A 73 16.20 -8.77 -0.09
C LEU A 73 16.36 -8.77 1.43
N ALA A 74 15.53 -9.53 2.15
CA ALA A 74 15.68 -9.69 3.60
C ALA A 74 17.01 -10.39 3.95
N GLU A 75 17.41 -11.41 3.18
CA GLU A 75 18.69 -12.09 3.35
C GLU A 75 19.89 -11.17 3.08
N LEU A 76 19.75 -10.22 2.14
CA LEU A 76 20.78 -9.25 1.80
C LEU A 76 21.21 -8.39 3.00
N GLU A 77 20.30 -8.12 3.94
CA GLU A 77 20.56 -7.40 5.20
C GLU A 77 21.64 -8.08 6.06
N LYS A 78 21.88 -9.39 5.89
CA LYS A 78 22.97 -10.08 6.59
C LYS A 78 24.34 -9.59 6.15
N HIS A 79 24.47 -9.10 4.91
CA HIS A 79 25.75 -8.72 4.31
C HIS A 79 25.89 -7.20 4.13
N PHE A 80 24.77 -6.49 3.97
CA PHE A 80 24.73 -5.05 3.71
C PHE A 80 23.83 -4.34 4.72
N ASP A 81 24.03 -3.04 4.87
CA ASP A 81 22.97 -2.20 5.43
C ASP A 81 22.02 -1.95 4.25
N VAL A 82 20.76 -2.42 4.33
CA VAL A 82 19.80 -2.28 3.23
C VAL A 82 18.71 -1.30 3.62
N SER A 83 18.31 -0.45 2.68
CA SER A 83 17.09 0.36 2.78
C SER A 83 16.22 0.05 1.58
N ILE A 84 15.00 -0.42 1.84
CA ILE A 84 14.02 -0.67 0.79
C ILE A 84 13.09 0.53 0.72
N VAL A 85 13.06 1.20 -0.42
CA VAL A 85 12.03 2.19 -0.75
C VAL A 85 11.03 1.47 -1.66
N THR A 86 9.77 1.41 -1.27
CA THR A 86 8.75 0.67 -2.03
C THR A 86 7.61 1.57 -2.44
N GLN A 87 7.18 1.42 -3.69
CA GLN A 87 5.93 1.97 -4.20
C GLN A 87 4.73 1.07 -3.87
N ASN A 88 4.98 -0.14 -3.37
CA ASN A 88 3.93 -1.08 -3.01
C ASN A 88 3.27 -0.66 -1.71
N ILE A 89 2.00 -1.03 -1.62
CA ILE A 89 1.15 -0.79 -0.45
C ILE A 89 0.92 -2.09 0.35
N ASP A 90 1.40 -3.22 -0.15
CA ASP A 90 1.45 -4.50 0.57
C ASP A 90 2.57 -4.49 1.63
N ASN A 91 2.56 -5.45 2.55
CA ASN A 91 3.59 -5.59 3.59
C ASN A 91 4.46 -6.85 3.39
N LEU A 92 4.69 -7.27 2.14
CA LEU A 92 5.41 -8.51 1.85
C LEU A 92 6.92 -8.41 2.16
N HIS A 93 7.49 -7.21 2.13
CA HIS A 93 8.88 -6.98 2.55
C HIS A 93 9.07 -7.24 4.04
N GLU A 94 8.18 -6.72 4.87
CA GLU A 94 8.17 -6.90 6.32
C GLU A 94 7.89 -8.36 6.68
N GLN A 95 6.92 -8.98 6.01
CA GLN A 95 6.63 -10.41 6.20
C GLN A 95 7.81 -11.31 5.82
N ALA A 96 8.64 -10.90 4.85
CA ALA A 96 9.87 -11.62 4.49
C ALA A 96 11.02 -11.41 5.48
N GLY A 97 10.91 -10.41 6.37
CA GLY A 97 11.91 -10.09 7.39
C GLY A 97 12.77 -8.86 7.09
N SER A 98 12.44 -8.06 6.06
CA SER A 98 13.14 -6.79 5.82
C SER A 98 12.85 -5.82 6.97
N THR A 99 13.88 -5.12 7.47
CA THR A 99 13.78 -4.32 8.70
C THR A 99 13.75 -2.81 8.48
N ASN A 100 14.16 -2.34 7.30
CA ASN A 100 14.24 -0.92 6.97
C ASN A 100 13.51 -0.62 5.66
N VAL A 101 12.19 -0.46 5.74
CA VAL A 101 11.29 -0.27 4.61
C VAL A 101 10.60 1.09 4.69
N VAL A 102 10.59 1.82 3.58
CA VAL A 102 9.88 3.09 3.41
C VAL A 102 8.79 2.91 2.35
N HIS A 103 7.53 3.06 2.75
CA HIS A 103 6.38 3.03 1.85
C HIS A 103 6.08 4.41 1.29
N LEU A 104 6.39 4.63 0.01
CA LEU A 104 6.12 5.91 -0.66
C LEU A 104 4.61 6.15 -0.83
N HIS A 105 3.84 5.10 -1.12
CA HIS A 105 2.41 5.24 -1.45
C HIS A 105 1.48 4.81 -0.31
N GLY A 106 1.99 4.76 0.92
CA GLY A 106 1.25 4.32 2.10
C GLY A 106 1.14 2.80 2.19
N GLU A 107 0.23 2.34 3.06
CA GLU A 107 0.16 0.96 3.52
C GLU A 107 -1.30 0.48 3.61
N LEU A 108 -1.57 -0.70 3.05
CA LEU A 108 -2.92 -1.23 2.88
C LEU A 108 -3.59 -1.63 4.21
N PHE A 109 -2.81 -2.05 5.20
CA PHE A 109 -3.27 -2.32 6.57
C PHE A 109 -3.24 -1.11 7.49
N LYS A 110 -3.23 0.10 6.92
CA LYS A 110 -3.42 1.35 7.65
C LYS A 110 -4.58 2.14 7.04
N VAL A 111 -5.22 2.93 7.88
CA VAL A 111 -6.25 3.91 7.52
C VAL A 111 -5.90 5.26 8.11
N ARG A 112 -6.41 6.33 7.51
CA ARG A 112 -6.26 7.70 8.02
C ARG A 112 -7.57 8.45 8.04
N SER A 113 -7.68 9.44 8.92
CA SER A 113 -8.82 10.37 8.93
C SER A 113 -8.84 11.22 7.65
N THR A 114 -10.05 11.48 7.13
CA THR A 114 -10.25 12.42 6.01
C THR A 114 -10.03 13.88 6.42
N ALA A 115 -10.09 14.21 7.71
CA ALA A 115 -9.86 15.58 8.21
C ALA A 115 -8.43 15.81 8.71
N ASN A 116 -7.77 14.76 9.22
CA ASN A 116 -6.38 14.83 9.69
C ASN A 116 -5.56 13.67 9.08
N PRO A 117 -4.77 13.92 8.03
CA PRO A 117 -3.97 12.87 7.39
C PRO A 117 -2.92 12.21 8.30
N ALA A 118 -2.54 12.85 9.41
CA ALA A 118 -1.60 12.31 10.40
C ALA A 118 -2.27 11.38 11.44
N ASP A 119 -3.61 11.35 11.50
CA ASP A 119 -4.35 10.40 12.33
C ASP A 119 -4.42 9.04 11.63
N ILE A 120 -3.32 8.28 11.73
CA ILE A 120 -3.11 6.99 11.09
C ILE A 120 -3.27 5.86 12.11
N THR A 121 -4.04 4.83 11.76
CA THR A 121 -4.25 3.66 12.63
C THR A 121 -4.14 2.37 11.82
N VAL A 122 -3.65 1.30 12.46
CA VAL A 122 -3.64 -0.05 11.88
C VAL A 122 -5.08 -0.55 11.70
N TRP A 123 -5.40 -1.06 10.52
CA TRP A 123 -6.72 -1.53 10.17
C TRP A 123 -6.62 -2.66 9.14
N THR A 124 -6.83 -3.89 9.60
CA THR A 124 -6.70 -5.10 8.77
C THR A 124 -8.02 -5.56 8.17
N GLU A 125 -9.14 -5.11 8.72
CA GLU A 125 -10.48 -5.54 8.31
C GLU A 125 -11.08 -4.64 7.24
N ASP A 126 -12.28 -4.99 6.78
CA ASP A 126 -13.01 -4.15 5.84
C ASP A 126 -13.33 -2.79 6.48
N LEU A 127 -13.03 -1.72 5.75
CA LEU A 127 -13.37 -0.35 6.10
C LEU A 127 -14.68 0.03 5.40
N LYS A 128 -15.65 0.55 6.15
CA LYS A 128 -16.99 0.87 5.68
C LYS A 128 -17.29 2.36 5.82
N LEU A 129 -18.30 2.82 5.09
CA LEU A 129 -18.88 4.13 5.36
C LEU A 129 -19.44 4.16 6.78
N GLY A 130 -19.17 5.25 7.49
CA GLY A 130 -19.51 5.42 8.90
C GLY A 130 -18.43 4.94 9.88
N ASP A 131 -17.38 4.24 9.41
CA ASP A 131 -16.19 4.02 10.24
C ASP A 131 -15.42 5.34 10.36
N THR A 132 -15.48 5.94 11.55
CA THR A 132 -14.91 7.27 11.80
C THR A 132 -13.69 7.21 12.72
N CYS A 133 -12.82 8.22 12.59
CA CYS A 133 -11.82 8.48 13.62
C CYS A 133 -12.48 8.98 14.91
N LYS A 134 -11.69 9.16 15.97
CA LYS A 134 -12.18 9.60 17.29
C LYS A 134 -12.94 10.93 17.28
N LEU A 135 -12.73 11.75 16.26
CA LEU A 135 -13.38 13.05 16.07
C LEU A 135 -14.62 12.99 15.17
N GLY A 136 -15.07 11.79 14.77
CA GLY A 136 -16.27 11.60 13.95
C GLY A 136 -16.09 11.83 12.45
N HIS A 137 -14.85 12.01 11.97
CA HIS A 137 -14.56 12.12 10.54
C HIS A 137 -14.38 10.74 9.91
N GLN A 138 -14.92 10.54 8.70
CA GLN A 138 -14.79 9.31 7.93
C GLN A 138 -13.31 8.90 7.78
N LEU A 139 -13.02 7.64 8.03
CA LEU A 139 -11.72 7.04 7.74
C LEU A 139 -11.63 6.67 6.25
N ARG A 140 -10.42 6.72 5.71
CA ARG A 140 -10.08 6.26 4.36
C ARG A 140 -8.82 5.39 4.39
N PRO A 141 -8.54 4.59 3.35
CA PRO A 141 -7.25 3.90 3.22
C PRO A 141 -6.07 4.86 3.38
N HIS A 142 -5.03 4.45 4.11
CA HIS A 142 -3.77 5.19 4.21
C HIS A 142 -2.92 4.92 2.96
N ILE A 143 -3.45 5.37 1.82
CA ILE A 143 -2.86 5.20 0.51
C ILE A 143 -2.77 6.58 -0.14
N VAL A 144 -1.62 6.84 -0.76
CA VAL A 144 -1.41 8.02 -1.59
C VAL A 144 -2.13 7.78 -2.91
N TRP A 145 -3.08 8.66 -3.23
CA TRP A 145 -3.84 8.60 -4.47
C TRP A 145 -3.22 9.49 -5.55
N PHE A 146 -3.61 9.27 -6.80
CA PHE A 146 -3.27 10.18 -7.89
C PHE A 146 -3.75 11.58 -7.57
N GLY A 147 -2.87 12.56 -7.74
CA GLY A 147 -3.13 13.97 -7.39
C GLY A 147 -2.81 14.34 -5.93
N GLU A 148 -2.36 13.40 -5.09
CA GLU A 148 -1.89 13.69 -3.74
C GLU A 148 -0.35 13.77 -3.67
N ASP A 149 0.15 14.56 -2.72
CA ASP A 149 1.58 14.62 -2.41
C ASP A 149 2.08 13.29 -1.83
N VAL A 150 3.34 12.96 -2.13
CA VAL A 150 4.06 11.84 -1.52
C VAL A 150 4.79 12.37 -0.28
N PRO A 151 4.33 12.10 0.95
CA PRO A 151 4.79 12.81 2.15
C PRO A 151 6.20 12.41 2.62
N MET A 152 6.78 11.38 2.02
CA MET A 152 8.10 10.83 2.38
C MET A 152 9.22 11.25 1.40
N ILE A 153 8.95 12.28 0.57
CA ILE A 153 9.91 12.92 -0.34
C ILE A 153 10.16 14.36 0.10
#